data_AF-A0A3D1SHZ8-F1
#
_entry.id   AF-A0A3D1SHZ8-F1
#
_cell.length_a   1.000
_cell.length_b   1.000
_cell.length_c   1.000
_cell.angle_alpha   90.00
_cell.angle_beta   90.00
_cell.angle_gamma   90.00
#
_symmetry.space_group_name_H-M   'P 1'
#
loop_
_entity.id
_entity.type
_entity.pdbx_description
1 polymer ?
#
loop_
_entity_poly.entity_id
_entity_poly.type
_entity_poly.pdbx_seq_one_letter_code
_entity_poly.pdbx_strand_id
1 'polypeptide(L)'
;FLQGSFTTLFNPKVAFFYLAFLPQFVDQTKGHVPLQLLVLGLVYNVTGLAVDSSVAFLSSFLGKWLKHRLGAAKFLRWLTGGIFIGLGVRLAVSQRP
;
A
#
# COMPACT_ATOMS: atom_id res chain seq x y z
N PHE A 1 -14.64 -4.72 14.33
CA PHE A 1 -13.42 -5.55 14.38
C PHE A 1 -13.56 -6.85 13.60
N LEU A 2 -14.41 -7.81 13.99
CA LEU A 2 -14.54 -9.11 13.31
C LEU A 2 -14.86 -9.01 11.82
N GLN A 3 -15.84 -8.21 11.41
CA GLN A 3 -16.18 -8.00 9.99
C GLN A 3 -15.00 -7.47 9.16
N GLY A 4 -14.18 -6.56 9.73
CA GLY A 4 -12.99 -6.03 9.07
C GLY A 4 -11.87 -7.07 8.96
N SER A 5 -11.66 -7.87 10.01
CA SER A 5 -10.73 -9.00 9.99
C SER A 5 -11.12 -10.01 8.92
N PHE A 6 -12.40 -10.39 8.84
CA PHE A 6 -12.91 -11.29 7.81
C PHE A 6 -12.76 -10.70 6.41
N THR A 7 -13.11 -9.44 6.20
CA THR A 7 -12.97 -8.77 4.89
C THR A 7 -11.51 -8.73 4.44
N THR A 8 -10.58 -8.57 5.37
CA THR A 8 -9.13 -8.52 5.07
C THR A 8 -8.55 -9.91 4.82
N LEU A 9 -8.91 -10.89 5.65
CA LEU A 9 -8.48 -12.30 5.51
C LEU A 9 -8.99 -12.90 4.20
N PHE A 10 -10.23 -12.60 3.84
CA PHE A 10 -10.83 -13.04 2.59
C PHE A 10 -10.56 -12.10 1.42
N ASN A 11 -9.69 -11.10 1.55
CA ASN A 11 -9.25 -10.29 0.42
C ASN A 11 -8.18 -11.07 -0.36
N PRO A 12 -8.54 -11.71 -1.49
CA PRO A 12 -7.64 -12.64 -2.14
C PRO A 12 -6.46 -11.89 -2.79
N LYS A 13 -6.56 -10.58 -2.98
CA LYS A 13 -5.51 -9.76 -3.59
C LYS A 13 -4.20 -9.85 -2.82
N VAL A 14 -4.27 -9.81 -1.49
CA VAL A 14 -3.08 -9.87 -0.63
C VAL A 14 -2.44 -11.25 -0.73
N ALA A 15 -3.25 -12.32 -0.69
CA ALA A 15 -2.76 -13.68 -0.87
C ALA A 15 -2.11 -13.89 -2.24
N PHE A 16 -2.76 -13.44 -3.33
CA PHE A 16 -2.21 -13.54 -4.67
C PHE A 16 -0.91 -12.75 -4.83
N PHE A 17 -0.79 -11.57 -4.22
CA PHE A 17 0.46 -10.82 -4.20
C PHE A 17 1.58 -11.66 -3.56
N TYR A 18 1.37 -12.18 -2.35
CA TYR A 18 2.38 -12.99 -1.68
C TYR A 18 2.74 -14.25 -2.46
N LEU A 19 1.75 -14.95 -3.03
CA LEU A 19 2.00 -16.15 -3.85
C LEU A 19 2.71 -15.84 -5.17
N ALA A 20 2.51 -14.66 -5.75
CA ALA A 20 3.21 -14.26 -6.97
C ALA A 20 4.65 -13.81 -6.69
N PHE A 21 4.90 -13.13 -5.56
CA PHE A 21 6.17 -12.46 -5.30
C PHE A 21 7.09 -13.14 -4.28
N LEU A 22 6.59 -13.94 -3.34
CA LEU A 22 7.44 -14.59 -2.33
C LEU A 22 8.12 -15.87 -2.84
N PRO A 23 7.46 -16.78 -3.57
CA PRO A 23 8.08 -18.04 -4.00
C PRO A 23 9.32 -17.87 -4.88
N GLN A 24 9.42 -16.77 -5.64
CA GLN A 24 10.61 -16.44 -6.43
C GLN A 24 11.88 -16.17 -5.59
N PHE A 25 11.73 -15.92 -4.29
CA PHE A 25 12.86 -15.73 -3.35
C PHE A 25 13.14 -16.97 -2.48
N VAL A 26 12.37 -18.04 -2.67
CA VAL A 26 12.53 -19.29 -1.93
C VAL A 26 13.50 -20.20 -2.67
N ASP A 27 14.42 -20.80 -1.92
CA ASP A 27 15.33 -21.80 -2.45
C ASP A 27 14.88 -23.19 -2.00
N GLN A 28 14.38 -23.99 -2.96
CA GLN A 28 13.87 -25.35 -2.71
C GLN A 28 14.98 -26.32 -2.27
N THR A 29 16.24 -26.02 -2.57
CA THR A 29 17.39 -26.88 -2.21
C THR A 29 17.89 -26.65 -0.79
N LYS A 30 17.49 -25.54 -0.16
CA LYS A 30 17.96 -25.10 1.17
C LYS A 30 17.03 -25.50 2.33
N GLY A 31 16.07 -26.39 2.11
CA GLY A 31 15.24 -26.99 3.16
C GLY A 31 13.79 -26.52 3.21
N HIS A 32 13.25 -26.29 4.41
CA HIS A 32 11.81 -26.15 4.66
C HIS A 32 11.19 -24.87 4.05
N VAL A 33 10.64 -25.00 2.85
CA VAL A 33 9.94 -23.94 2.10
C VAL A 33 8.87 -23.19 2.91
N PRO A 34 7.98 -23.83 3.69
CA PRO A 34 6.97 -23.09 4.46
C PRO A 34 7.57 -22.13 5.48
N LEU A 35 8.69 -22.51 6.10
CA LEU A 35 9.41 -21.65 7.06
C LEU A 35 10.02 -20.45 6.33
N GLN A 36 10.65 -20.65 5.17
CA GLN A 36 11.21 -19.56 4.37
C GLN A 36 10.12 -18.55 3.97
N LEU A 37 8.96 -19.04 3.50
CA LEU A 37 7.81 -18.19 3.17
C LEU A 37 7.28 -17.41 4.38
N LEU A 38 7.20 -18.05 5.56
CA LEU A 38 6.77 -17.40 6.78
C LEU A 38 7.73 -16.27 7.21
N VAL A 39 9.03 -16.53 7.14
CA VAL A 39 10.08 -15.53 7.43
C VAL A 39 10.02 -14.37 6.44
N LEU A 40 9.96 -14.64 5.14
CA LEU A 40 9.86 -13.61 4.10
C LEU A 40 8.59 -12.77 4.25
N GLY A 41 7.45 -13.42 4.52
CA GLY A 41 6.20 -12.75 4.82
C GLY A 41 6.30 -11.84 6.05
N LEU A 42 6.96 -12.29 7.11
CA LEU A 42 7.16 -11.48 8.31
C LEU A 42 8.05 -10.26 8.02
N VAL A 43 9.17 -10.44 7.31
CA VAL A 43 10.06 -9.35 6.90
C VAL A 43 9.31 -8.31 6.06
N TYR A 44 8.52 -8.77 5.10
CA TYR A 44 7.69 -7.88 4.28
C TYR A 44 6.69 -7.10 5.15
N ASN A 45 5.96 -7.77 6.05
CA ASN A 45 4.99 -7.10 6.93
C ASN A 45 5.66 -6.09 7.88
N VAL A 46 6.80 -6.42 8.47
CA VAL A 46 7.54 -5.49 9.35
C VAL A 46 8.02 -4.27 8.57
N THR A 47 8.53 -4.48 7.36
CA THR A 47 8.98 -3.37 6.50
C THR A 47 7.80 -2.49 6.07
N GLY A 48 6.69 -3.11 5.65
CA GLY A 48 5.45 -2.41 5.31
C GLY A 48 4.95 -1.58 6.48
N LEU A 49 4.88 -2.18 7.67
CA LEU A 49 4.47 -1.48 8.89
C LEU A 49 5.38 -0.28 9.21
N ALA A 50 6.70 -0.43 9.06
CA ALA A 50 7.65 0.65 9.29
C ALA A 50 7.44 1.80 8.30
N VAL A 51 7.23 1.49 7.02
CA VAL A 51 6.94 2.47 5.97
C VAL A 51 5.61 3.17 6.24
N ASP A 52 4.54 2.42 6.47
CA ASP A 52 3.20 2.95 6.73
C ASP A 52 3.18 3.83 7.98
N SER A 53 3.85 3.40 9.05
CA SER A 53 3.98 4.18 10.28
C SER A 53 4.74 5.48 10.01
N SER A 54 5.84 5.42 9.26
CA SER A 54 6.62 6.61 8.88
C SER A 54 5.74 7.60 8.10
N VAL A 55 5.02 7.11 7.08
CA VAL A 55 4.08 7.93 6.30
C VAL A 55 3.00 8.52 7.20
N ALA A 56 2.45 7.76 8.16
CA ALA A 56 1.44 8.25 9.10
C ALA A 56 1.97 9.37 10.01
N PHE A 57 3.19 9.22 10.54
CA PHE A 57 3.84 10.25 11.35
C PHE A 57 4.14 11.51 10.54
N LEU A 58 4.72 11.36 9.35
CA LEU A 58 4.98 12.49 8.43
C LEU A 58 3.68 13.21 8.07
N SER A 59 2.65 12.46 7.71
CA SER A 59 1.33 13.01 7.36
C SER A 59 0.69 13.75 8.54
N SER A 60 0.87 13.26 9.76
CA SER A 60 0.38 13.93 10.98
C SER A 60 1.11 15.25 11.24
N PHE A 61 2.43 15.27 11.03
CA PHE A 61 3.24 16.49 11.15
C PHE A 61 2.88 17.51 10.06
N LEU A 62 2.88 17.10 8.79
CA LEU A 62 2.48 17.94 7.66
C LEU A 62 1.05 18.44 7.82
N GLY A 63 0.12 17.59 8.26
CA GLY A 63 -1.27 17.96 8.49
C GLY A 63 -1.43 19.07 9.53
N LYS A 64 -0.66 19.03 10.63
CA LYS A 64 -0.63 20.12 11.63
C LYS A 64 -0.06 21.41 11.04
N TRP A 65 1.04 21.33 10.30
CA TRP A 65 1.64 22.49 9.64
C TRP A 65 0.69 23.13 8.61
N LEU A 66 0.01 22.30 7.81
CA LEU A 66 -0.90 22.74 6.75
C LEU A 66 -2.15 23.45 7.30
N LYS A 67 -2.62 23.06 8.50
CA LYS A 67 -3.72 23.74 9.20
C LYS A 67 -3.40 25.21 9.50
N HIS A 68 -2.13 25.55 9.72
CA HIS A 68 -1.70 26.93 9.97
C HIS A 68 -1.44 27.72 8.67
N ARG A 69 -1.44 27.08 7.49
CA ARG A 69 -1.22 27.75 6.20
C ARG A 69 -2.33 27.43 5.18
N LEU A 70 -3.40 28.23 5.24
CA LEU A 70 -4.58 28.14 4.37
C LEU A 70 -4.26 28.05 2.86
N GLY A 71 -3.24 28.78 2.38
CA GLY A 71 -2.83 28.76 0.98
C GLY A 71 -2.25 27.41 0.53
N ALA A 72 -1.42 26.79 1.36
CA ALA A 72 -0.81 25.49 1.06
C ALA A 72 -1.84 24.35 1.08
N ALA A 73 -2.78 24.38 2.03
CA ALA A 73 -3.89 23.43 2.08
C ALA A 73 -4.76 23.51 0.81
N LYS A 74 -5.08 24.73 0.35
CA LYS A 74 -5.87 24.96 -0.86
C LYS A 74 -5.14 24.45 -2.11
N PHE A 75 -3.85 24.76 -2.25
CA PHE A 75 -3.04 24.28 -3.38
C PHE A 75 -3.01 22.75 -3.44
N LEU A 76 -2.73 22.08 -2.32
CA LEU A 76 -2.64 20.63 -2.26
C LEU A 76 -3.97 19.95 -2.63
N ARG A 77 -5.10 20.53 -2.20
CA ARG A 77 -6.44 20.04 -2.58
C ARG A 77 -6.68 20.13 -4.10
N TRP A 78 -6.35 21.26 -4.72
CA TRP A 78 -6.52 21.43 -6.17
C TRP A 78 -5.57 20.53 -6.97
N LEU A 79 -4.34 20.36 -6.50
CA LEU A 79 -3.37 19.45 -7.11
C LEU A 79 -3.88 18.00 -7.08
N THR A 80 -4.30 17.50 -5.92
CA THR A 80 -4.83 16.13 -5.78
C THR A 80 -6.08 15.92 -6.63
N GLY A 81 -7.00 16.89 -6.64
CA GLY A 81 -8.19 16.83 -7.50
C GLY A 81 -7.84 16.80 -8.99
N GLY A 82 -6.89 17.64 -9.43
CA GLY A 82 -6.39 17.65 -10.80
C GLY A 82 -5.74 16.34 -11.22
N ILE A 83 -4.95 15.73 -10.34
CA ILE A 83 -4.36 14.40 -10.57
C ILE A 83 -5.45 13.35 -10.75
N PHE A 84 -6.47 13.32 -9.88
CA PHE A 84 -7.55 12.34 -9.99
C PHE A 84 -8.39 12.53 -11.26
N ILE A 85 -8.70 13.78 -11.63
CA ILE A 85 -9.38 14.08 -12.90
C ILE A 85 -8.52 13.60 -14.07
N GLY A 86 -7.23 13.92 -14.08
CA GLY A 86 -6.29 13.50 -15.12
C GLY A 86 -6.19 11.98 -15.24
N LEU A 87 -6.11 11.26 -14.12
CA LEU A 87 -6.13 9.80 -14.09
C LEU A 87 -7.46 9.24 -14.60
N GLY A 88 -8.60 9.83 -14.22
CA GLY A 88 -9.92 9.44 -14.69
C GLY A 88 -10.09 9.62 -16.20
N VAL A 89 -9.66 10.75 -16.74
CA VAL A 89 -9.65 11.01 -18.19
C VAL A 89 -8.75 10.01 -18.90
N ARG A 90 -7.53 9.78 -18.38
CA ARG A 90 -6.61 8.78 -18.95
C ARG A 90 -7.23 7.39 -18.97
N LEU A 91 -7.93 6.98 -17.90
CA LEU A 91 -8.62 5.70 -17.85
C LEU A 91 -9.79 5.62 -18.83
N ALA A 92 -10.55 6.70 -19.01
CA ALA A 92 -11.66 6.76 -19.95
C ALA A 92 -11.21 6.66 -21.42
N VAL A 93 -10.05 7.25 -21.73
CA VAL A 93 -9.47 7.26 -23.09
C VAL A 93 -8.60 6.02 -23.34
N SER A 94 -8.05 5.40 -22.28
CA SER A 94 -7.30 4.14 -22.38
C SER A 94 -8.27 3.00 -22.67
N GLN A 95 -8.56 2.78 -23.95
CA GLN A 95 -9.26 1.59 -24.41
C GLN A 95 -8.47 0.36 -23.96
N ARG A 96 -9.16 -0.55 -23.27
CA ARG A 96 -8.64 -1.89 -22.97
C ARG A 96 -8.56 -2.66 -24.31
N PRO A 97 -7.43 -3.28 -24.67
CA PRO A 97 -7.42 -4.30 -25.71
C PRO A 97 -8.28 -5.51 -25.30
#